data_AF-A0A963XNJ8-F1
#
_entry.id   AF-A0A963XNJ8-F1
#
_cell.length_a   1.000
_cell.length_b   1.000
_cell.length_c   1.000
_cell.angle_alpha   90.00
_cell.angle_beta   90.00
_cell.angle_gamma   90.00
#
_symmetry.space_group_name_H-M   'P 1'
#
loop_
_entity.id
_entity.type
_entity.pdbx_description
1 polymer ?
#
loop_
_entity_poly.entity_id
_entity_poly.type
_entity_poly.pdbx_seq_one_letter_code
_entity_poly.pdbx_strand_id
1 'polypeptide(L)'
;ADAAGVAPDILPVLTHDFPAPAIPGRPDPSNAAAVVAVIARAVALVRAGEASAITTAPINKKALKDGAGFAFPGHTEYLAALAGVERVVMMLACPDLRVVPVTIHIPLSEVPAALTPGLLEETLRITRAGLVESFGIAAPRIAVAGMNPHAGEGGTMGTEEQRIITPVLDRLRAGGMTIAGPLPADTMFHPGARAAYDVAVCMYHDQALIPIKTLDFAGGVNVTLGLPFVRTSPDHGTAFDIAGKGVADPSSLVAALRMAADMARARGIA
;
A
#
# COMPACT_ATOMS: atom_id res chain seq x y z
N ALA A 1 -12.95 23.00 -5.91
CA ALA A 1 -12.83 24.08 -6.92
C ALA A 1 -11.82 25.15 -6.48
N ASP A 2 -11.98 25.73 -5.29
CA ASP A 2 -11.15 26.87 -4.82
C ASP A 2 -9.65 26.59 -4.74
N ALA A 3 -9.25 25.35 -4.41
CA ALA A 3 -7.84 24.95 -4.36
C ALA A 3 -7.13 24.98 -5.72
N ALA A 4 -7.84 24.80 -6.83
CA ALA A 4 -7.24 24.66 -8.16
C ALA A 4 -6.66 25.98 -8.71
N GLY A 5 -7.12 27.12 -8.19
CA GLY A 5 -6.64 28.45 -8.58
C GLY A 5 -5.54 29.02 -7.67
N VAL A 6 -5.10 28.27 -6.67
CA VAL A 6 -4.08 28.71 -5.71
C VAL A 6 -2.69 28.60 -6.34
N ALA A 7 -1.81 29.58 -6.05
CA ALA A 7 -0.45 29.59 -6.57
C ALA A 7 0.38 28.38 -6.09
N PRO A 8 1.36 27.88 -6.87
CA PRO A 8 2.10 26.65 -6.54
C PRO A 8 2.90 26.70 -5.23
N ASP A 9 3.22 27.88 -4.73
CA ASP A 9 3.94 28.13 -3.49
C ASP A 9 3.04 28.32 -2.26
N ILE A 10 1.71 28.20 -2.45
CA ILE A 10 0.71 28.32 -1.38
C ILE A 10 0.00 26.98 -1.21
N LEU A 11 -0.04 26.50 0.04
CA LEU A 11 -0.80 25.30 0.40
C LEU A 11 -2.23 25.69 0.81
N PRO A 12 -3.27 25.34 0.03
CA PRO A 12 -4.65 25.50 0.49
C PRO A 12 -4.92 24.61 1.70
N VAL A 13 -5.47 25.18 2.77
CA VAL A 13 -5.77 24.47 4.01
C VAL A 13 -7.28 24.41 4.20
N LEU A 14 -7.81 23.19 4.23
CA LEU A 14 -9.18 22.96 4.70
C LEU A 14 -9.16 22.83 6.21
N THR A 15 -9.59 23.88 6.91
CA THR A 15 -9.49 23.97 8.37
C THR A 15 -10.31 22.89 9.08
N HIS A 16 -9.78 22.45 10.22
CA HIS A 16 -10.43 21.56 11.18
C HIS A 16 -9.92 21.90 12.57
N ASP A 17 -10.84 22.16 13.50
CA ASP A 17 -10.48 22.53 14.86
C ASP A 17 -10.16 21.28 15.69
N PHE A 18 -9.02 21.31 16.36
CA PHE A 18 -8.58 20.25 17.26
C PHE A 18 -8.86 20.63 18.72
N PRO A 19 -9.34 19.68 19.56
CA PRO A 19 -9.66 19.96 20.96
C PRO A 19 -8.50 20.48 21.83
N ALA A 20 -7.26 20.10 21.49
CA ALA A 20 -6.07 20.48 22.25
C ALA A 20 -4.93 20.98 21.34
N PRO A 21 -4.03 21.84 21.85
CA PRO A 21 -2.87 22.31 21.10
C PRO A 21 -1.97 21.17 20.60
N ALA A 22 -1.49 21.28 19.36
CA ALA A 22 -0.52 20.34 18.80
C ALA A 22 0.90 20.70 19.23
N ILE A 23 1.38 20.14 20.35
CA ILE A 23 2.75 20.33 20.83
C ILE A 23 3.69 19.36 20.11
N PRO A 24 4.74 19.83 19.40
CA PRO A 24 5.67 18.96 18.70
C PRO A 24 6.24 17.85 19.59
N GLY A 25 6.18 16.61 19.10
CA GLY A 25 6.71 15.43 19.77
C GLY A 25 5.88 14.89 20.94
N ARG A 26 4.74 15.53 21.25
CA ARG A 26 3.85 15.15 22.35
C ARG A 26 2.46 14.80 21.81
N PRO A 27 2.16 13.52 21.54
CA PRO A 27 0.81 13.13 21.16
C PRO A 27 -0.18 13.40 22.30
N ASP A 28 -1.30 14.04 21.98
CA ASP A 28 -2.40 14.28 22.92
C ASP A 28 -3.61 13.41 22.53
N PRO A 29 -4.01 12.44 23.38
CA PRO A 29 -5.17 11.59 23.12
C PRO A 29 -6.48 12.37 22.94
N SER A 30 -6.63 13.57 23.49
CA SER A 30 -7.84 14.38 23.30
C SER A 30 -8.07 14.78 21.83
N ASN A 31 -6.99 14.81 21.02
CA ASN A 31 -7.07 15.07 19.59
C ASN A 31 -7.44 13.84 18.75
N ALA A 32 -7.51 12.64 19.35
CA ALA A 32 -7.71 11.39 18.61
C ALA A 32 -9.00 11.36 17.79
N ALA A 33 -10.12 11.78 18.38
CA ALA A 33 -11.41 11.80 17.69
C ALA A 33 -11.39 12.74 16.47
N ALA A 34 -10.73 13.90 16.59
CA ALA A 34 -10.55 14.86 15.50
C ALA A 34 -9.67 14.28 14.38
N VAL A 35 -8.57 13.58 14.71
CA VAL A 35 -7.75 12.88 13.70
C VAL A 35 -8.59 11.85 12.93
N VAL A 36 -9.40 11.05 13.63
CA VAL A 36 -10.30 10.05 13.02
C VAL A 36 -11.34 10.72 12.11
N ALA A 37 -11.89 11.87 12.53
CA ALA A 37 -12.84 12.64 11.76
C ALA A 37 -12.24 13.27 10.49
N VAL A 38 -11.00 13.76 10.55
CA VAL A 38 -10.31 14.32 9.37
C VAL A 38 -10.07 13.23 8.31
N ILE A 39 -9.70 12.02 8.72
CA ILE A 39 -9.55 10.89 7.79
C ILE A 39 -10.91 10.54 7.15
N ALA A 40 -11.99 10.48 7.94
CA ALA A 40 -13.34 10.24 7.41
C ALA A 40 -13.78 11.34 6.43
N ARG A 41 -13.48 12.61 6.74
CA ARG A 41 -13.74 13.74 5.86
C ARG A 41 -12.97 13.62 4.54
N ALA A 42 -11.70 13.22 4.56
CA ALA A 42 -10.92 13.00 3.35
C ALA A 42 -11.56 11.92 2.45
N VAL A 43 -12.04 10.82 3.06
CA VAL A 43 -12.80 9.78 2.32
C VAL A 43 -14.10 10.33 1.74
N ALA A 44 -14.85 11.14 2.49
CA ALA A 44 -16.06 11.76 1.97
C ALA A 44 -15.78 12.64 0.75
N LEU A 45 -14.73 13.46 0.79
CA LEU A 45 -14.33 14.34 -0.31
C LEU A 45 -13.97 13.57 -1.59
N VAL A 46 -13.14 12.53 -1.50
CA VAL A 46 -12.79 11.74 -2.70
C VAL A 46 -13.98 10.94 -3.24
N ARG A 47 -14.89 10.47 -2.37
CA ARG A 47 -16.12 9.79 -2.81
C ARG A 47 -17.13 10.73 -3.46
N ALA A 48 -17.12 12.00 -3.07
CA ALA A 48 -17.94 13.04 -3.69
C ALA A 48 -17.34 13.60 -5.00
N GLY A 49 -16.11 13.20 -5.36
CA GLY A 49 -15.39 13.78 -6.49
C GLY A 49 -14.86 15.19 -6.24
N GLU A 50 -14.83 15.63 -4.97
CA GLU A 50 -14.30 16.94 -4.57
C GLU A 50 -12.76 16.94 -4.41
N ALA A 51 -12.16 15.74 -4.36
CA ALA A 51 -10.72 15.52 -4.35
C ALA A 51 -10.37 14.27 -5.17
N SER A 52 -9.21 14.27 -5.83
CA SER A 52 -8.82 13.21 -6.78
C SER A 52 -8.12 12.02 -6.10
N ALA A 53 -7.52 12.22 -4.93
CA ALA A 53 -6.77 11.21 -4.18
C ALA A 53 -6.59 11.59 -2.70
N ILE A 54 -6.21 10.61 -1.88
CA ILE A 54 -5.79 10.82 -0.48
C ILE A 54 -4.31 10.45 -0.32
N THR A 55 -3.50 11.35 0.21
CA THR A 55 -2.17 11.01 0.76
C THR A 55 -2.21 11.18 2.27
N THR A 56 -2.10 10.07 3.00
CA THR A 56 -2.20 10.11 4.48
C THR A 56 -0.83 10.34 5.10
N ALA A 57 -0.71 11.29 6.02
CA ALA A 57 0.45 11.39 6.90
C ALA A 57 0.42 10.28 7.98
N PRO A 58 1.55 9.97 8.65
CA PRO A 58 1.60 8.94 9.69
C PRO A 58 0.69 9.28 10.89
N ILE A 59 0.07 8.25 11.49
CA ILE A 59 -0.74 8.36 12.70
C ILE A 59 -0.12 7.58 13.86
N ASN A 60 -0.37 8.02 15.10
CA ASN A 60 0.02 7.28 16.29
C ASN A 60 -1.11 6.37 16.77
N LYS A 61 -0.98 5.07 16.52
CA LYS A 61 -2.00 4.06 16.85
C LYS A 61 -2.37 4.04 18.33
N LYS A 62 -1.38 4.20 19.22
CA LYS A 62 -1.60 4.22 20.68
C LYS A 62 -2.45 5.41 21.10
N ALA A 63 -2.11 6.61 20.64
CA ALA A 63 -2.88 7.82 20.94
C ALA A 63 -4.32 7.72 20.44
N LEU A 64 -4.53 7.15 19.24
CA LEU A 64 -5.88 6.94 18.71
C LEU A 64 -6.68 5.92 19.52
N LYS A 65 -6.06 4.82 19.94
CA LYS A 65 -6.69 3.82 20.79
C LYS A 65 -7.06 4.41 22.16
N ASP A 66 -6.12 5.08 22.80
CA ASP A 66 -6.28 5.64 24.15
C ASP A 66 -7.30 6.80 24.17
N GLY A 67 -7.33 7.62 23.12
CA GLY A 67 -8.13 8.84 23.08
C GLY A 67 -9.50 8.74 22.41
N ALA A 68 -9.70 7.77 21.51
CA ALA A 68 -10.95 7.62 20.76
C ALA A 68 -11.47 6.18 20.72
N GLY A 69 -10.83 5.24 21.45
CA GLY A 69 -11.20 3.83 21.37
C GLY A 69 -11.06 3.27 19.95
N PHE A 70 -10.12 3.80 19.16
CA PHE A 70 -9.98 3.49 17.75
C PHE A 70 -9.81 1.97 17.53
N ALA A 71 -10.79 1.37 16.87
CA ALA A 71 -10.93 -0.08 16.75
C ALA A 71 -10.09 -0.70 15.62
N PHE A 72 -9.45 0.14 14.79
CA PHE A 72 -8.73 -0.32 13.60
C PHE A 72 -7.21 -0.42 13.84
N PRO A 73 -6.53 -1.44 13.28
CA PRO A 73 -5.08 -1.56 13.36
C PRO A 73 -4.30 -0.39 12.72
N GLY A 74 -4.90 0.34 11.78
CA GLY A 74 -4.28 1.49 11.13
C GLY A 74 -5.16 2.11 10.04
N HIS A 75 -4.52 2.91 9.17
CA HIS A 75 -5.20 3.57 8.06
C HIS A 75 -5.87 2.58 7.11
N THR A 76 -5.16 1.53 6.71
CA THR A 76 -5.60 0.58 5.69
C THR A 76 -6.97 -0.02 6.04
N GLU A 77 -7.12 -0.52 7.25
CA GLU A 77 -8.37 -1.15 7.70
C GLU A 77 -9.49 -0.12 7.93
N TYR A 78 -9.14 1.06 8.44
CA TYR A 78 -10.13 2.12 8.64
C TYR A 78 -10.67 2.68 7.33
N LEU A 79 -9.80 2.90 6.34
CA LEU A 79 -10.18 3.35 5.01
C LEU A 79 -11.02 2.29 4.29
N ALA A 80 -10.69 1.00 4.43
CA ALA A 80 -11.50 -0.08 3.90
C ALA A 80 -12.92 -0.08 4.49
N ALA A 81 -13.03 0.06 5.81
CA ALA A 81 -14.32 0.16 6.50
C ALA A 81 -15.14 1.38 6.03
N LEU A 82 -14.52 2.55 5.90
CA LEU A 82 -15.17 3.77 5.39
C LEU A 82 -15.59 3.63 3.92
N ALA A 83 -14.84 2.86 3.13
CA ALA A 83 -15.14 2.59 1.73
C ALA A 83 -16.19 1.49 1.54
N GLY A 84 -16.53 0.73 2.60
CA GLY A 84 -17.42 -0.41 2.51
C GLY A 84 -16.84 -1.57 1.69
N VAL A 85 -15.51 -1.72 1.68
CA VAL A 85 -14.83 -2.83 0.99
C VAL A 85 -14.30 -3.82 2.01
N GLU A 86 -14.47 -5.12 1.73
CA GLU A 86 -14.06 -6.18 2.65
C GLU A 86 -12.54 -6.37 2.66
N ARG A 87 -11.89 -6.15 1.52
CA ARG A 87 -10.46 -6.39 1.36
C ARG A 87 -9.75 -5.34 0.53
N VAL A 88 -8.55 -5.03 0.98
CA VAL A 88 -7.58 -4.18 0.30
C VAL A 88 -6.23 -4.89 0.27
N VAL A 89 -5.38 -4.47 -0.67
CA VAL A 89 -4.03 -5.03 -0.84
C VAL A 89 -3.01 -3.93 -0.66
N MET A 90 -2.02 -4.18 0.19
CA MET A 90 -0.87 -3.30 0.33
C MET A 90 0.07 -3.50 -0.85
N MET A 91 0.53 -2.40 -1.43
CA MET A 91 1.63 -2.38 -2.39
C MET A 91 2.66 -1.37 -1.92
N LEU A 92 3.94 -1.71 -1.97
CA LEU A 92 5.03 -0.73 -1.84
C LEU A 92 5.60 -0.48 -3.25
N ALA A 93 5.78 0.79 -3.60
CA ALA A 93 6.18 1.18 -4.94
C ALA A 93 7.25 2.27 -4.92
N CYS A 94 8.24 2.11 -5.80
CA CYS A 94 9.22 3.11 -6.19
C CYS A 94 9.32 3.10 -7.73
N PRO A 95 10.08 4.01 -8.36
CA PRO A 95 10.20 4.04 -9.83
C PRO A 95 10.63 2.71 -10.45
N ASP A 96 11.54 1.99 -9.79
CA ASP A 96 12.17 0.78 -10.32
C ASP A 96 11.45 -0.53 -9.97
N LEU A 97 10.54 -0.51 -8.99
CA LEU A 97 9.92 -1.72 -8.48
C LEU A 97 8.58 -1.45 -7.78
N ARG A 98 7.60 -2.32 -8.04
CA ARG A 98 6.36 -2.45 -7.27
C ARG A 98 6.31 -3.84 -6.65
N VAL A 99 6.04 -3.92 -5.35
CA VAL A 99 5.91 -5.19 -4.63
C VAL A 99 4.60 -5.27 -3.85
N VAL A 100 4.01 -6.46 -3.83
CA VAL A 100 2.77 -6.76 -3.09
C VAL A 100 3.02 -7.99 -2.22
N PRO A 101 3.03 -7.89 -0.89
CA PRO A 101 3.01 -9.05 -0.03
C PRO A 101 1.58 -9.59 0.14
N VAL A 102 1.40 -10.91 -0.03
CA VAL A 102 0.13 -11.62 0.16
C VAL A 102 -0.24 -11.66 1.64
N THR A 103 0.75 -11.90 2.51
CA THR A 103 0.62 -11.79 3.97
C THR A 103 1.49 -10.65 4.47
N ILE A 104 0.97 -9.83 5.39
CA ILE A 104 1.60 -8.57 5.79
C ILE A 104 2.23 -8.70 7.20
N HIS A 105 1.63 -8.10 8.23
CA HIS A 105 2.20 -8.04 9.58
C HIS A 105 1.78 -9.24 10.43
N ILE A 106 2.32 -10.42 10.11
CA ILE A 106 2.15 -11.64 10.90
C ILE A 106 3.51 -12.28 11.23
N PRO A 107 3.63 -13.07 12.31
CA PRO A 107 4.82 -13.88 12.57
C PRO A 107 5.13 -14.79 11.38
N LEU A 108 6.41 -14.94 11.05
CA LEU A 108 6.84 -15.79 9.93
C LEU A 108 6.34 -17.24 10.05
N SER A 109 6.21 -17.75 11.28
CA SER A 109 5.66 -19.08 11.57
C SER A 109 4.18 -19.25 11.18
N GLU A 110 3.43 -18.16 11.02
CA GLU A 110 2.01 -18.18 10.66
C GLU A 110 1.80 -18.08 9.13
N VAL A 111 2.83 -17.68 8.37
CA VAL A 111 2.73 -17.46 6.92
C VAL A 111 2.22 -18.68 6.17
N PRO A 112 2.74 -19.92 6.38
CA PRO A 112 2.27 -21.08 5.64
C PRO A 112 0.78 -21.39 5.88
N ALA A 113 0.30 -21.17 7.11
CA ALA A 113 -1.09 -21.43 7.47
C ALA A 113 -2.04 -20.33 6.96
N ALA A 114 -1.57 -19.09 6.94
CA ALA A 114 -2.33 -17.95 6.43
C ALA A 114 -2.48 -17.98 4.91
N LEU A 115 -1.50 -18.53 4.18
CA LEU A 115 -1.53 -18.62 2.73
C LEU A 115 -2.59 -19.63 2.27
N THR A 116 -3.69 -19.13 1.72
CA THR A 116 -4.76 -19.95 1.14
C THR A 116 -4.96 -19.66 -0.35
N PRO A 117 -5.56 -20.58 -1.13
CA PRO A 117 -5.84 -20.33 -2.55
C PRO A 117 -6.71 -19.10 -2.77
N GLY A 118 -7.73 -18.91 -1.93
CA GLY A 118 -8.59 -17.72 -1.98
C GLY A 118 -7.84 -16.44 -1.62
N LEU A 119 -6.97 -16.48 -0.60
CA LEU A 119 -6.14 -15.33 -0.24
C LEU A 119 -5.26 -14.89 -1.41
N LEU A 120 -4.56 -15.83 -2.05
CA LEU A 120 -3.69 -15.54 -3.17
C LEU A 120 -4.46 -15.05 -4.40
N GLU A 121 -5.56 -15.72 -4.76
CA GLU A 121 -6.38 -15.34 -5.92
C GLU A 121 -6.91 -13.91 -5.78
N GLU A 122 -7.48 -13.58 -4.63
CA GLU A 122 -8.03 -12.25 -4.40
C GLU A 122 -6.95 -11.17 -4.40
N THR A 123 -5.78 -11.44 -3.80
CA THR A 123 -4.62 -10.53 -3.86
C THR A 123 -4.21 -10.26 -5.30
N LEU A 124 -4.11 -11.30 -6.15
CA LEU A 124 -3.71 -11.15 -7.54
C LEU A 124 -4.74 -10.38 -8.37
N ARG A 125 -6.03 -10.61 -8.14
CA ARG A 125 -7.12 -9.89 -8.83
C ARG A 125 -7.15 -8.42 -8.45
N ILE A 126 -7.09 -8.10 -7.15
CA ILE A 126 -7.02 -6.71 -6.67
C ILE A 126 -5.76 -6.01 -7.21
N THR A 127 -4.63 -6.71 -7.20
CA THR A 127 -3.36 -6.17 -7.75
C THR A 127 -3.50 -5.85 -9.24
N ARG A 128 -4.02 -6.78 -10.04
CA ARG A 128 -4.26 -6.55 -11.48
C ARG A 128 -5.18 -5.36 -11.71
N ALA A 129 -6.33 -5.32 -11.03
CA ALA A 129 -7.29 -4.23 -11.17
C ALA A 129 -6.65 -2.88 -10.81
N GLY A 130 -5.90 -2.84 -9.71
CA GLY A 130 -5.16 -1.66 -9.29
C GLY A 130 -4.13 -1.16 -10.32
N LEU A 131 -3.40 -2.07 -10.97
CA LEU A 131 -2.45 -1.70 -12.02
C LEU A 131 -3.13 -1.18 -13.29
N VAL A 132 -4.26 -1.76 -13.67
CA VAL A 132 -5.04 -1.27 -14.82
C VAL A 132 -5.62 0.11 -14.50
N GLU A 133 -6.36 0.24 -13.41
CA GLU A 133 -7.13 1.44 -13.09
C GLU A 133 -6.24 2.58 -12.62
N SER A 134 -5.31 2.30 -11.70
CA SER A 134 -4.54 3.34 -11.01
C SER A 134 -3.12 3.51 -11.54
N PHE A 135 -2.62 2.60 -12.37
CA PHE A 135 -1.31 2.77 -13.01
C PHE A 135 -1.39 2.84 -14.54
N GLY A 136 -2.59 2.72 -15.13
CA GLY A 136 -2.80 2.83 -16.57
C GLY A 136 -2.18 1.69 -17.37
N ILE A 137 -1.87 0.56 -16.73
CA ILE A 137 -1.22 -0.59 -17.38
C ILE A 137 -2.31 -1.52 -17.92
N ALA A 138 -2.62 -1.41 -19.22
CA ALA A 138 -3.73 -2.16 -19.82
C ALA A 138 -3.61 -3.69 -19.71
N ALA A 139 -2.38 -4.21 -19.79
CA ALA A 139 -2.08 -5.64 -19.69
C ALA A 139 -0.95 -5.90 -18.68
N PRO A 140 -1.23 -5.86 -17.36
CA PRO A 140 -0.18 -5.99 -16.35
C PRO A 140 0.50 -7.36 -16.38
N ARG A 141 1.83 -7.34 -16.38
CA ARG A 141 2.71 -8.50 -16.22
C ARG A 141 3.04 -8.68 -14.74
N ILE A 142 2.55 -9.75 -14.14
CA ILE A 142 2.69 -10.03 -12.71
C ILE A 142 3.70 -11.15 -12.52
N ALA A 143 4.80 -10.90 -11.81
CA ALA A 143 5.71 -11.95 -11.35
C ALA A 143 5.29 -12.41 -9.95
N VAL A 144 5.15 -13.72 -9.74
CA VAL A 144 4.73 -14.29 -8.45
C VAL A 144 5.87 -15.13 -7.89
N ALA A 145 6.30 -14.83 -6.66
CA ALA A 145 7.29 -15.62 -5.96
C ALA A 145 6.73 -16.96 -5.47
N GLY A 146 7.59 -17.98 -5.33
CA GLY A 146 7.30 -19.12 -4.46
C GLY A 146 7.27 -18.71 -2.99
N MET A 147 6.65 -19.54 -2.16
CA MET A 147 6.73 -19.41 -0.70
C MET A 147 8.09 -19.91 -0.20
N ASN A 148 8.54 -21.03 -0.75
CA ASN A 148 9.74 -21.73 -0.35
C ASN A 148 10.96 -21.28 -1.18
N PRO A 149 12.19 -21.47 -0.65
CA PRO A 149 13.41 -21.34 -1.45
C PRO A 149 13.31 -22.14 -2.75
N HIS A 150 13.85 -21.59 -3.84
CA HIS A 150 13.81 -22.23 -5.16
C HIS A 150 12.39 -22.59 -5.64
N ALA A 151 11.36 -21.90 -5.12
CA ALA A 151 9.96 -22.24 -5.37
C ALA A 151 9.64 -23.72 -5.09
N GLY A 152 10.18 -24.24 -4.00
CA GLY A 152 9.90 -25.59 -3.50
C GLY A 152 10.71 -26.69 -4.20
N GLU A 153 11.53 -26.38 -5.20
CA GLU A 153 12.45 -27.33 -5.88
C GLU A 153 11.74 -28.65 -6.25
N GLY A 154 10.67 -28.53 -7.04
CA GLY A 154 9.87 -29.69 -7.47
C GLY A 154 9.14 -30.42 -6.34
N GLY A 155 9.00 -29.81 -5.16
CA GLY A 155 8.34 -30.39 -3.98
C GLY A 155 9.31 -30.93 -2.92
N THR A 156 10.61 -30.85 -3.18
CA THR A 156 11.63 -31.33 -2.24
C THR A 156 11.89 -30.34 -1.09
N MET A 157 11.54 -29.07 -1.29
CA MET A 157 11.67 -27.99 -0.30
C MET A 157 10.30 -27.39 0.06
N GLY A 158 9.35 -28.23 0.46
CA GLY A 158 7.96 -27.80 0.73
C GLY A 158 7.04 -28.05 -0.46
N THR A 159 5.73 -27.93 -0.25
CA THR A 159 4.72 -28.37 -1.24
C THR A 159 3.63 -27.33 -1.50
N GLU A 160 3.74 -26.15 -0.89
CA GLU A 160 2.79 -25.06 -0.99
C GLU A 160 2.68 -24.52 -2.42
N GLU A 161 3.78 -24.54 -3.18
CA GLU A 161 3.74 -24.20 -4.61
C GLU A 161 2.78 -25.11 -5.38
N GLN A 162 2.87 -26.41 -5.17
CA GLN A 162 2.07 -27.41 -5.90
C GLN A 162 0.62 -27.44 -5.42
N ARG A 163 0.43 -27.32 -4.10
CA ARG A 163 -0.89 -27.45 -3.46
C ARG A 163 -1.73 -26.18 -3.56
N ILE A 164 -1.09 -25.01 -3.57
CA ILE A 164 -1.77 -23.71 -3.44
C ILE A 164 -1.41 -22.79 -4.60
N ILE A 165 -0.13 -22.48 -4.80
CA ILE A 165 0.28 -21.36 -5.67
C ILE A 165 0.02 -21.69 -7.14
N THR A 166 0.65 -22.73 -7.68
CA THR A 166 0.54 -23.13 -9.09
C THR A 166 -0.91 -23.31 -9.54
N PRO A 167 -1.79 -24.03 -8.81
CA PRO A 167 -3.19 -24.15 -9.20
C PRO A 167 -3.94 -22.81 -9.29
N VAL A 168 -3.64 -21.85 -8.41
CA VAL A 168 -4.22 -20.50 -8.48
C VAL A 168 -3.69 -19.75 -9.70
N LEU A 169 -2.37 -19.80 -9.94
CA LEU A 169 -1.76 -19.10 -11.07
C LEU A 169 -2.29 -19.62 -12.40
N ASP A 170 -2.42 -20.95 -12.55
CA ASP A 170 -2.91 -21.57 -13.78
C ASP A 170 -4.37 -21.23 -14.05
N ARG A 171 -5.22 -21.22 -13.01
CA ARG A 171 -6.61 -20.76 -13.13
C ARG A 171 -6.68 -19.30 -13.59
N LEU A 172 -5.86 -18.42 -13.03
CA LEU A 172 -5.85 -17.01 -13.39
C LEU A 172 -5.26 -16.74 -14.78
N ARG A 173 -4.26 -17.51 -15.20
CA ARG A 173 -3.73 -17.50 -16.57
C ARG A 173 -4.79 -17.93 -17.59
N ALA A 174 -5.53 -19.00 -17.30
CA ALA A 174 -6.66 -19.41 -18.14
C ALA A 174 -7.75 -18.33 -18.22
N GLY A 175 -7.88 -17.49 -17.18
CA GLY A 175 -8.70 -16.28 -17.18
C GLY A 175 -8.09 -15.05 -17.88
N GLY A 176 -6.96 -15.19 -18.56
CA GLY A 176 -6.31 -14.12 -19.34
C GLY A 176 -5.33 -13.23 -18.57
N MET A 177 -4.95 -13.58 -17.34
CA MET A 177 -3.92 -12.84 -16.61
C MET A 177 -2.51 -13.23 -17.08
N THR A 178 -1.67 -12.23 -17.34
CA THR A 178 -0.24 -12.44 -17.66
C THR A 178 0.56 -12.61 -16.37
N ILE A 179 0.77 -13.87 -15.98
CA ILE A 179 1.46 -14.22 -14.72
C ILE A 179 2.68 -15.10 -14.99
N ALA A 180 3.84 -14.69 -14.49
CA ALA A 180 5.05 -15.52 -14.41
C ALA A 180 5.20 -16.09 -12.99
N GLY A 181 5.55 -17.39 -12.88
CA GLY A 181 5.83 -18.05 -11.61
C GLY A 181 5.04 -19.34 -11.31
N PRO A 182 5.16 -19.90 -10.09
CA PRO A 182 5.98 -19.37 -8.99
C PRO A 182 7.47 -19.32 -9.36
N LEU A 183 8.14 -18.22 -9.01
CA LEU A 183 9.56 -17.99 -9.29
C LEU A 183 10.37 -18.05 -7.98
N PRO A 184 11.63 -18.50 -8.00
CA PRO A 184 12.54 -18.34 -6.86
C PRO A 184 12.75 -16.85 -6.54
N ALA A 185 12.39 -16.44 -5.33
CA ALA A 185 12.37 -15.02 -4.96
C ALA A 185 13.74 -14.34 -5.09
N ASP A 186 14.83 -15.06 -4.81
CA ASP A 186 16.21 -14.60 -4.94
C ASP A 186 16.61 -14.24 -6.37
N THR A 187 15.95 -14.81 -7.38
CA THR A 187 16.21 -14.54 -8.80
C THR A 187 15.28 -13.48 -9.41
N MET A 188 14.25 -13.04 -8.70
CA MET A 188 13.22 -12.15 -9.27
C MET A 188 13.62 -10.69 -9.32
N PHE A 189 14.55 -10.25 -8.46
CA PHE A 189 14.73 -8.83 -8.17
C PHE A 189 15.96 -8.19 -8.80
N HIS A 190 16.77 -8.90 -9.59
CA HIS A 190 17.86 -8.24 -10.31
C HIS A 190 17.33 -7.39 -11.49
N PRO A 191 18.06 -6.36 -11.97
CA PRO A 191 17.55 -5.41 -12.96
C PRO A 191 16.96 -6.05 -14.23
N GLY A 192 17.63 -7.08 -14.76
CA GLY A 192 17.13 -7.82 -15.94
C GLY A 192 15.80 -8.53 -15.71
N ALA A 193 15.58 -9.11 -14.52
CA ALA A 193 14.30 -9.72 -14.17
C ALA A 193 13.21 -8.66 -14.00
N ARG A 194 13.51 -7.54 -13.31
CA ARG A 194 12.53 -6.46 -13.09
C ARG A 194 12.00 -5.85 -14.39
N ALA A 195 12.80 -5.79 -15.45
CA ALA A 195 12.34 -5.30 -16.76
C ALA A 195 11.24 -6.18 -17.39
N ALA A 196 11.13 -7.44 -16.97
CA ALA A 196 10.19 -8.41 -17.53
C ALA A 196 8.78 -8.36 -16.90
N TYR A 197 8.57 -7.59 -15.82
CA TYR A 197 7.29 -7.50 -15.13
C TYR A 197 6.98 -6.08 -14.64
N ASP A 198 5.73 -5.82 -14.30
CA ASP A 198 5.26 -4.51 -13.82
C ASP A 198 5.08 -4.48 -12.30
N VAL A 199 4.87 -5.65 -11.69
CA VAL A 199 4.77 -5.87 -10.24
C VAL A 199 5.30 -7.26 -9.86
N ALA A 200 5.90 -7.36 -8.67
CA ALA A 200 6.18 -8.63 -8.00
C ALA A 200 5.20 -8.87 -6.85
N VAL A 201 4.59 -10.06 -6.81
CA VAL A 201 3.72 -10.51 -5.72
C VAL A 201 4.48 -11.57 -4.91
N CYS A 202 4.68 -11.30 -3.63
CA CYS A 202 5.48 -12.11 -2.72
C CYS A 202 4.58 -12.73 -1.65
N MET A 203 4.91 -13.91 -1.14
CA MET A 203 4.05 -14.62 -0.20
C MET A 203 4.01 -13.97 1.18
N TYR A 204 5.06 -13.25 1.58
CA TYR A 204 5.15 -12.57 2.88
C TYR A 204 5.89 -11.24 2.82
N HIS A 205 5.72 -10.45 3.88
CA HIS A 205 6.22 -9.08 4.01
C HIS A 205 7.71 -8.93 3.65
N ASP A 206 8.60 -9.64 4.34
CA ASP A 206 10.04 -9.44 4.15
C ASP A 206 10.54 -9.91 2.77
N GLN A 207 9.85 -10.87 2.14
CA GLN A 207 10.12 -11.28 0.76
C GLN A 207 9.85 -10.17 -0.25
N ALA A 208 8.88 -9.29 0.05
CA ALA A 208 8.55 -8.12 -0.78
C ALA A 208 9.36 -6.88 -0.39
N LEU A 209 9.42 -6.56 0.89
CA LEU A 209 9.90 -5.25 1.34
C LEU A 209 11.42 -5.14 1.35
N ILE A 210 12.16 -6.22 1.62
CA ILE A 210 13.63 -6.17 1.57
C ILE A 210 14.11 -5.76 0.16
N PRO A 211 13.67 -6.40 -0.94
CA PRO A 211 14.10 -6.04 -2.29
C PRO A 211 13.84 -4.60 -2.70
N ILE A 212 12.70 -4.02 -2.34
CA ILE A 212 12.39 -2.64 -2.71
C ILE A 212 13.12 -1.64 -1.83
N LYS A 213 13.29 -1.92 -0.53
CA LYS A 213 14.01 -1.03 0.38
C LYS A 213 15.52 -1.01 0.14
N THR A 214 16.08 -2.08 -0.42
CA THR A 214 17.48 -2.06 -0.87
C THR A 214 17.69 -1.22 -2.13
N LEU A 215 16.67 -1.07 -2.97
CA LEU A 215 16.71 -0.21 -4.16
C LEU A 215 16.44 1.25 -3.80
N ASP A 216 15.42 1.50 -2.98
CA ASP A 216 15.00 2.84 -2.61
C ASP A 216 14.33 2.85 -1.23
N PHE A 217 15.13 3.11 -0.20
CA PHE A 217 14.65 3.15 1.18
C PHE A 217 13.78 4.38 1.47
N ALA A 218 14.10 5.53 0.87
CA ALA A 218 13.49 6.83 1.23
C ALA A 218 12.32 7.21 0.31
N GLY A 219 12.35 6.80 -0.96
CA GLY A 219 11.33 7.09 -1.97
C GLY A 219 10.21 6.06 -2.06
N GLY A 220 10.25 4.98 -1.26
CA GLY A 220 9.18 3.99 -1.19
C GLY A 220 7.84 4.60 -0.77
N VAL A 221 6.80 4.33 -1.56
CA VAL A 221 5.42 4.78 -1.33
C VAL A 221 4.52 3.60 -1.03
N ASN A 222 3.82 3.65 0.10
CA ASN A 222 2.79 2.68 0.44
C ASN A 222 1.48 3.05 -0.27
N VAL A 223 0.96 2.13 -1.06
CA VAL A 223 -0.27 2.25 -1.83
C VAL A 223 -1.27 1.22 -1.34
N THR A 224 -2.53 1.62 -1.21
CA THR A 224 -3.63 0.71 -0.85
C THR A 224 -4.50 0.45 -2.07
N LEU A 225 -4.37 -0.75 -2.65
CA LEU A 225 -5.18 -1.21 -3.77
C LEU A 225 -6.51 -1.80 -3.28
N GLY A 226 -7.54 -1.76 -4.14
CA GLY A 226 -8.88 -2.27 -3.83
C GLY A 226 -9.84 -1.21 -3.26
N LEU A 227 -9.34 -0.02 -2.92
CA LEU A 227 -10.20 1.11 -2.57
C LEU A 227 -10.83 1.73 -3.84
N PRO A 228 -12.07 2.25 -3.75
CA PRO A 228 -12.72 2.94 -4.87
C PRO A 228 -12.12 4.32 -5.18
N PHE A 229 -11.07 4.72 -4.44
CA PHE A 229 -10.33 5.96 -4.62
C PHE A 229 -8.83 5.70 -4.49
N VAL A 230 -8.00 6.61 -4.98
CA VAL A 230 -6.54 6.53 -4.83
C VAL A 230 -6.16 6.85 -3.38
N ARG A 231 -5.34 5.99 -2.76
CA ARG A 231 -4.67 6.29 -1.51
C ARG A 231 -3.20 5.93 -1.53
N THR A 232 -2.36 6.90 -1.17
CA THR A 232 -0.92 6.74 -0.95
C THR A 232 -0.54 7.15 0.48
N SER A 233 0.66 6.77 0.90
CA SER A 233 1.23 7.09 2.21
C SER A 233 2.75 7.01 2.13
N PRO A 234 3.48 7.86 2.89
CA PRO A 234 4.89 7.62 3.12
C PRO A 234 5.11 6.31 3.88
N ASP A 235 6.32 5.77 3.77
CA ASP A 235 6.72 4.49 4.39
C ASP A 235 7.44 4.67 5.75
N HIS A 236 7.20 5.79 6.43
CA HIS A 236 7.77 6.09 7.75
C HIS A 236 6.69 6.28 8.83
N GLY A 237 7.10 6.21 10.09
CA GLY A 237 6.26 6.46 11.25
C GLY A 237 6.07 7.96 11.58
N THR A 238 5.49 8.23 12.74
CA THR A 238 5.19 9.60 13.22
C THR A 238 6.42 10.42 13.60
N ALA A 239 7.56 9.77 13.88
CA ALA A 239 8.84 10.42 14.17
C ALA A 239 8.72 11.56 15.21
N PHE A 240 7.98 11.32 16.29
CA PHE A 240 7.71 12.35 17.32
C PHE A 240 8.98 12.90 17.97
N ASP A 241 10.03 12.09 18.05
CA ASP A 241 11.34 12.48 18.55
C ASP A 241 12.02 13.57 17.70
N ILE A 242 11.62 13.76 16.44
CA ILE A 242 12.14 14.82 15.56
C ILE A 242 11.12 15.90 15.18
N ALA A 243 9.87 15.78 15.64
CA ALA A 243 8.82 16.74 15.35
C ALA A 243 9.19 18.15 15.85
N GLY A 244 9.06 19.15 14.99
CA GLY A 244 9.40 20.55 15.30
C GLY A 244 10.90 20.87 15.28
N LYS A 245 11.78 19.91 14.97
CA LYS A 245 13.24 20.13 14.94
C LYS A 245 13.81 20.53 13.57
N GLY A 246 12.99 20.50 12.52
CA GLY A 246 13.41 20.86 11.15
C GLY A 246 14.38 19.86 10.48
N VAL A 247 14.49 18.63 11.00
CA VAL A 247 15.41 17.59 10.49
C VAL A 247 14.71 16.42 9.79
N ALA A 248 13.39 16.47 9.63
CA ALA A 248 12.64 15.43 8.95
C ALA A 248 12.90 15.49 7.43
N ASP A 249 13.15 14.33 6.82
CA ASP A 249 13.26 14.20 5.37
C ASP A 249 11.86 14.12 4.73
N PRO A 250 11.45 15.09 3.89
CA PRO A 250 10.14 15.09 3.26
C PRO A 250 10.04 14.16 2.04
N SER A 251 11.13 13.52 1.60
CA SER A 251 11.21 12.81 0.32
C SER A 251 10.13 11.76 0.13
N SER A 252 9.84 10.94 1.16
CA SER A 252 8.79 9.91 1.09
C SER A 252 7.38 10.51 0.95
N LEU A 253 7.09 11.62 1.66
CA LEU A 253 5.80 12.30 1.54
C LEU A 253 5.64 12.95 0.16
N VAL A 254 6.69 13.59 -0.35
CA VAL A 254 6.70 14.19 -1.70
C VAL A 254 6.51 13.10 -2.77
N ALA A 255 7.19 11.96 -2.64
CA ALA A 255 7.00 10.81 -3.52
C ALA A 255 5.56 10.28 -3.47
N ALA A 256 4.98 10.16 -2.27
CA ALA A 256 3.60 9.71 -2.09
C ALA A 256 2.57 10.66 -2.72
N LEU A 257 2.76 11.98 -2.60
CA LEU A 257 1.92 12.99 -3.23
C LEU A 257 2.02 12.95 -4.77
N ARG A 258 3.25 12.84 -5.31
CA ARG A 258 3.46 12.71 -6.76
C ARG A 258 2.81 11.46 -7.32
N MET A 259 3.00 10.32 -6.66
CA MET A 259 2.39 9.06 -7.06
C MET A 259 0.86 9.13 -6.98
N ALA A 260 0.28 9.75 -5.95
CA ALA A 260 -1.16 9.96 -5.88
C ALA A 260 -1.69 10.76 -7.07
N ALA A 261 -0.98 11.81 -7.48
CA ALA A 261 -1.35 12.63 -8.64
C ALA A 261 -1.24 11.84 -9.96
N ASP A 262 -0.19 11.03 -10.14
CA ASP A 262 -0.03 10.14 -11.30
C ASP A 262 -1.17 9.10 -11.36
N MET A 263 -1.49 8.49 -10.22
CA MET A 263 -2.56 7.49 -10.14
C MET A 263 -3.95 8.10 -10.39
N ALA A 264 -4.21 9.31 -9.90
CA ALA A 264 -5.45 10.02 -10.17
C ALA A 264 -5.62 10.32 -11.65
N ARG A 265 -4.55 10.78 -12.33
CA ARG A 265 -4.53 10.98 -13.78
C ARG A 265 -4.80 9.69 -14.55
N ALA A 266 -4.19 8.58 -14.14
CA ALA A 266 -4.42 7.28 -14.79
C ALA A 266 -5.87 6.81 -14.70
N ARG A 267 -6.58 7.15 -13.61
CA ARG A 267 -8.03 6.89 -13.44
C ARG A 267 -8.92 7.85 -14.23
N GLY A 268 -8.37 8.87 -14.89
CA GLY A 268 -9.13 9.92 -15.56
C GLY A 268 -9.84 10.87 -14.58
N ILE A 269 -9.37 10.95 -13.33
CA ILE A 269 -9.90 11.87 -12.33
C ILE A 269 -9.10 13.18 -12.45
N ALA A 270 -9.78 14.25 -12.87
CA ALA A 270 -9.22 15.60 -12.96
C ALA A 270 -9.36 16.32 -11.62
#